data_AF-A0A427AHB0-F1
#
_entry.id   AF-A0A427AHB0-F1
#
_cell.length_a   1.000
_cell.length_b   1.000
_cell.length_c   1.000
_cell.angle_alpha   90.00
_cell.angle_beta   90.00
_cell.angle_gamma   90.00
#
_symmetry.space_group_name_H-M   'P 1'
#
loop_
_entity.id
_entity.type
_entity.pdbx_description
1 polymer ?
#
loop_
_entity_poly.entity_id
_entity_poly.type
_entity_poly.pdbx_seq_one_letter_code
_entity_poly.pdbx_strand_id
1 'polypeptide(L)'
;MFANNPEVVLHGMCLLLGVDDEVFSGFAQAPQQFYGALKDDPFGNQMVVLSKVIYLGKSLKWSTATPWNLWSRLSKLPRITVRDCLPTFRVAWKRRRRRWSDVSQIGWVYGSIVEDLLTGMRIHSMGWRSISLTPEPPAFLGSAPTGGPASLTQHKRWATGLLEILLSRRSPILAVMKEKLMFRQCLGYLFFLVWSPRSVVELCYALLPAYCILADSAFLPKLGFLVPMALFLSYNVYTLTEYLQYGLSIRAWWNNQRMQMIYAQTSWLLGFFSVLLKILGLSETIFEVSQKDQSKPTDLTGADDPGRFTFDSSLVFVPGTAVVLINLTALVVGSMRVLWQAEAGELGPGIGEFVCSAWVLLSFWPFVKGLVGRGRYGIPWSVIYKAAVPVFIFLQMCRNE
;
A
#
# COMPACT_ATOMS: atom_id res chain seq x y z
N MET A 1 -7.45 13.62 12.43
CA MET A 1 -7.96 14.20 11.18
C MET A 1 -9.00 15.21 11.57
N PHE A 2 -9.01 16.39 10.95
CA PHE A 2 -9.96 17.46 11.25
C PHE A 2 -10.59 17.96 9.95
N ALA A 3 -11.79 18.55 10.04
CA ALA A 3 -12.44 19.22 8.93
C ALA A 3 -11.69 20.52 8.61
N ASN A 4 -11.13 20.61 7.40
CA ASN A 4 -10.37 21.77 6.96
C ASN A 4 -11.23 22.73 6.14
N ASN A 5 -12.23 22.21 5.42
CA ASN A 5 -13.20 23.02 4.72
C ASN A 5 -14.48 23.17 5.58
N PRO A 6 -14.85 24.39 6.02
CA PRO A 6 -16.05 24.60 6.85
C PRO A 6 -17.35 24.29 6.09
N GLU A 7 -17.33 24.30 4.76
CA GLU A 7 -18.47 23.99 3.88
C GLU A 7 -18.54 22.50 3.52
N VAL A 8 -17.65 21.63 4.05
CA VAL A 8 -17.60 20.21 3.67
C VAL A 8 -18.92 19.48 3.89
N VAL A 9 -19.64 19.81 4.98
CA VAL A 9 -20.95 19.23 5.28
C VAL A 9 -21.98 19.69 4.24
N LEU A 10 -21.96 20.97 3.88
CA LEU A 10 -22.83 21.52 2.85
C LEU A 10 -22.57 20.86 1.49
N HIS A 11 -21.31 20.77 1.07
CA HIS A 11 -20.95 20.11 -0.19
C HIS A 11 -21.37 18.63 -0.20
N GLY A 12 -21.15 17.90 0.89
CA GLY A 12 -21.61 16.52 1.02
C GLY A 12 -23.13 16.40 0.93
N MET A 13 -23.86 17.32 1.57
CA MET A 13 -25.32 17.37 1.49
C MET A 13 -25.82 17.70 0.08
N CYS A 14 -25.20 18.65 -0.62
CA CYS A 14 -25.54 18.98 -2.00
C CYS A 14 -25.39 17.77 -2.93
N LEU A 15 -24.29 17.03 -2.83
CA LEU A 15 -24.06 15.81 -3.62
C LEU A 15 -24.99 14.66 -3.24
N LEU A 16 -25.31 14.52 -1.95
CA LEU A 16 -26.19 13.43 -1.52
C LEU A 16 -27.66 13.75 -1.78
N LEU A 17 -28.08 15.01 -1.85
CA LEU A 17 -29.49 15.41 -1.88
C LEU A 17 -29.92 16.14 -3.16
N GLY A 18 -28.97 16.52 -4.03
CA GLY A 18 -29.20 17.30 -5.25
C GLY A 18 -29.01 16.52 -6.56
N VAL A 19 -29.70 17.02 -7.59
CA VAL A 19 -29.73 16.64 -9.03
C VAL A 19 -30.22 15.21 -9.34
N ASP A 20 -31.24 15.13 -10.19
CA ASP A 20 -32.14 13.98 -10.41
C ASP A 20 -31.48 12.64 -10.85
N ASP A 21 -30.20 12.64 -11.23
CA ASP A 21 -29.44 11.44 -11.64
C ASP A 21 -28.59 10.80 -10.51
N GLU A 22 -28.43 11.44 -9.35
CA GLU A 22 -27.56 11.00 -8.25
C GLU A 22 -28.29 10.38 -7.04
N VAL A 23 -29.58 10.06 -7.23
CA VAL A 23 -30.55 9.59 -6.20
C VAL A 23 -30.15 8.27 -5.50
N PHE A 24 -29.10 7.58 -5.98
CA PHE A 24 -28.65 6.26 -5.48
C PHE A 24 -27.31 6.28 -4.74
N SER A 25 -26.75 7.45 -4.42
CA SER A 25 -25.52 7.54 -3.61
C SER A 25 -25.81 7.26 -2.13
N GLY A 26 -25.07 6.32 -1.54
CA GLY A 26 -25.11 5.95 -0.13
C GLY A 26 -24.15 6.75 0.76
N PHE A 27 -23.03 7.24 0.20
CA PHE A 27 -22.07 8.11 0.89
C PHE A 27 -21.24 8.97 -0.08
N ALA A 28 -20.69 10.06 0.43
CA ALA A 28 -19.75 10.93 -0.28
C ALA A 28 -18.34 10.75 0.31
N GLN A 29 -17.40 10.27 -0.50
CA GLN A 29 -16.01 10.03 -0.12
C GLN A 29 -15.16 11.26 -0.40
N ALA A 30 -14.49 11.79 0.63
CA ALA A 30 -13.43 12.78 0.43
C ALA A 30 -12.06 12.09 0.43
N PRO A 31 -11.13 12.47 -0.47
CA PRO A 31 -9.77 11.95 -0.44
C PRO A 31 -9.07 12.44 0.82
N GLN A 32 -8.34 11.54 1.47
CA GLN A 32 -7.55 11.88 2.64
C GLN A 32 -6.32 12.70 2.20
N GLN A 33 -6.13 13.85 2.81
CA GLN A 33 -4.93 14.67 2.63
C GLN A 33 -4.23 14.89 3.97
N PHE A 34 -2.93 15.18 3.93
CA PHE A 34 -2.10 15.28 5.13
C PHE A 34 -1.56 16.70 5.30
N TYR A 35 -1.67 17.25 6.50
CA TYR A 35 -0.99 18.50 6.86
C TYR A 35 0.40 18.20 7.44
N GLY A 36 1.35 19.10 7.26
CA GLY A 36 2.72 18.91 7.76
C GLY A 36 3.44 17.70 7.14
N ALA A 37 3.00 17.26 5.96
CA ALA A 37 3.55 16.10 5.29
C ALA A 37 5.00 16.37 4.84
N LEU A 38 5.88 15.38 5.00
CA LEU A 38 7.28 15.52 4.63
C LEU A 38 7.42 15.69 3.11
N LYS A 39 8.35 16.56 2.71
CA LYS A 39 8.70 16.76 1.31
C LYS A 39 9.14 15.43 0.69
N ASP A 40 8.65 15.16 -0.52
CA ASP A 40 8.96 13.96 -1.31
C ASP A 40 8.56 12.62 -0.65
N ASP A 41 7.71 12.65 0.38
CA ASP A 41 7.11 11.47 1.04
C ASP A 41 8.10 10.29 1.26
N PRO A 42 9.12 10.46 2.13
CA PRO A 42 10.18 9.47 2.32
C PRO A 42 9.68 8.10 2.78
N PHE A 43 8.46 8.05 3.34
CA PHE A 43 7.82 6.83 3.81
C PHE A 43 6.69 6.35 2.90
N GLY A 44 6.37 7.03 1.79
CA GLY A 44 5.32 6.61 0.85
C GLY A 44 3.92 6.56 1.48
N ASN A 45 3.66 7.32 2.54
CA ASN A 45 2.41 7.26 3.31
C ASN A 45 1.28 8.10 2.69
N GLN A 46 1.62 9.05 1.83
CA GLN A 46 0.64 10.02 1.34
C GLN A 46 -0.24 9.43 0.23
N MET A 47 0.24 8.40 -0.47
CA MET A 47 -0.51 7.66 -1.51
C MET A 47 -1.23 8.60 -2.50
N VAL A 48 -0.59 9.72 -2.86
CA VAL A 48 -1.20 10.81 -3.64
C VAL A 48 -1.57 10.34 -5.04
N VAL A 49 -0.68 9.61 -5.71
CA VAL A 49 -0.94 9.06 -7.05
C VAL A 49 -2.08 8.06 -7.01
N LEU A 50 -2.08 7.15 -6.04
CA LEU A 50 -3.19 6.21 -5.84
C LEU A 50 -4.52 6.95 -5.65
N SER A 51 -4.51 7.99 -4.82
CA SER A 51 -5.68 8.81 -4.54
C SER A 51 -6.21 9.49 -5.82
N LYS A 52 -5.33 10.03 -6.67
CA LYS A 52 -5.71 10.72 -7.91
C LYS A 52 -6.10 9.77 -9.05
N VAL A 53 -5.44 8.62 -9.18
CA VAL A 53 -5.74 7.65 -10.23
C VAL A 53 -7.03 6.88 -9.90
N ILE A 54 -7.15 6.37 -8.68
CA ILE A 54 -8.28 5.50 -8.29
C ILE A 54 -9.54 6.29 -7.96
N TYR A 55 -9.46 7.36 -7.16
CA TYR A 55 -10.67 8.06 -6.68
C TYR A 55 -11.15 9.19 -7.59
N LEU A 56 -10.29 9.71 -8.47
CA LEU A 56 -10.65 10.79 -9.41
C LEU A 56 -10.76 10.33 -10.86
N GLY A 57 -10.43 9.06 -11.15
CA GLY A 57 -10.51 8.50 -12.50
C GLY A 57 -9.69 9.27 -13.55
N LYS A 58 -8.70 10.08 -13.13
CA LYS A 58 -7.91 10.94 -14.01
C LYS A 58 -6.77 10.15 -14.68
N SER A 59 -7.09 9.07 -15.38
CA SER A 59 -6.13 8.43 -16.28
C SER A 59 -6.39 8.90 -17.72
N LEU A 60 -5.46 9.70 -18.24
CA LEU A 60 -5.22 10.12 -19.63
C LEU A 60 -6.42 10.45 -20.55
N LYS A 61 -6.38 11.67 -21.12
CA LYS A 61 -7.13 12.07 -22.34
C LYS A 61 -6.71 11.28 -23.60
N TRP A 62 -5.67 10.46 -23.53
CA TRP A 62 -5.13 9.65 -24.62
C TRP A 62 -4.95 8.20 -24.17
N SER A 63 -6.05 7.49 -23.90
CA SER A 63 -6.15 6.02 -24.03
C SER A 63 -7.58 5.60 -23.66
N THR A 64 -8.39 5.34 -24.67
CA THR A 64 -9.71 4.74 -24.59
C THR A 64 -9.60 3.24 -24.24
N ALA A 65 -9.07 2.88 -23.08
CA ALA A 65 -9.19 1.53 -22.50
C ALA A 65 -8.50 1.44 -21.13
N THR A 66 -9.15 1.93 -20.07
CA THR A 66 -8.89 1.36 -18.74
C THR A 66 -10.21 1.15 -17.98
N PRO A 67 -10.38 0.03 -17.25
CA PRO A 67 -11.63 -0.36 -16.60
C PRO A 67 -12.00 0.48 -15.36
N TRP A 68 -11.37 1.64 -15.14
CA TRP A 68 -11.42 2.38 -13.87
C TRP A 68 -12.32 3.62 -13.88
N ASN A 69 -12.91 3.99 -15.03
CA ASN A 69 -13.80 5.15 -15.19
C ASN A 69 -15.18 5.03 -14.49
N LEU A 70 -15.32 4.24 -13.42
CA LEU A 70 -16.61 4.03 -12.75
C LEU A 70 -16.80 4.86 -11.47
N TRP A 71 -15.75 5.52 -10.96
CA TRP A 71 -15.77 6.17 -9.64
C TRP A 71 -15.98 7.68 -9.66
N SER A 72 -16.04 8.31 -10.83
CA SER A 72 -16.22 9.76 -10.90
C SER A 72 -16.87 10.20 -12.20
N ARG A 73 -18.14 10.59 -12.14
CA ARG A 73 -18.63 11.68 -12.99
C ARG A 73 -18.36 12.97 -12.21
N LEU A 74 -17.35 13.71 -12.63
CA LEU A 74 -16.95 14.98 -12.00
C LEU A 74 -18.03 16.03 -12.28
N SER A 75 -18.83 16.39 -11.28
CA SER A 75 -19.58 17.65 -11.30
C SER A 75 -18.72 18.72 -10.59
N LYS A 76 -18.24 19.71 -11.36
CA LYS A 76 -17.83 20.99 -10.76
C LYS A 76 -19.11 21.63 -10.24
N LEU A 77 -19.33 21.60 -8.94
CA LEU A 77 -20.48 22.29 -8.35
C LEU A 77 -20.22 23.80 -8.32
N PRO A 78 -21.18 24.64 -8.77
CA PRO A 78 -21.14 26.08 -8.52
C PRO A 78 -21.27 26.35 -7.01
N ARG A 79 -20.95 27.58 -6.57
CA ARG A 79 -21.25 28.02 -5.18
C ARG A 79 -22.77 27.95 -4.95
N ILE A 80 -23.21 26.95 -4.21
CA ILE A 80 -24.61 26.75 -3.82
C ILE A 80 -24.75 27.15 -2.35
N THR A 81 -25.74 27.98 -2.02
CA THR A 81 -26.00 28.40 -0.63
C THR A 81 -27.03 27.49 0.06
N VAL A 82 -26.98 27.41 1.39
CA VAL A 82 -27.88 26.56 2.22
C VAL A 82 -29.37 26.83 1.92
N ARG A 83 -29.74 28.05 1.55
CA ARG A 83 -31.12 28.43 1.18
C ARG A 83 -31.63 27.70 -0.06
N ASP A 84 -30.76 27.44 -1.03
CA ASP A 84 -31.13 26.83 -2.32
C ASP A 84 -31.42 25.33 -2.17
N CYS A 85 -30.82 24.66 -1.18
CA CYS A 85 -30.98 23.23 -0.96
C CYS A 85 -32.10 22.85 0.02
N LEU A 86 -32.61 23.78 0.83
CA LEU A 86 -33.55 23.52 1.92
C LEU A 86 -34.90 22.88 1.49
N PRO A 87 -35.53 23.31 0.38
CA PRO A 87 -36.76 22.68 -0.13
C PRO A 87 -36.49 21.27 -0.67
N THR A 88 -35.43 21.10 -1.46
CA THR A 88 -34.96 19.82 -2.02
C THR A 88 -34.59 18.85 -0.92
N PHE A 89 -33.95 19.34 0.15
CA PHE A 89 -33.58 18.59 1.35
C PHE A 89 -34.78 17.91 1.98
N ARG A 90 -35.90 18.62 2.22
CA ARG A 90 -37.08 18.05 2.89
C ARG A 90 -37.72 16.92 2.06
N VAL A 91 -37.78 17.08 0.74
CA VAL A 91 -38.40 16.10 -0.16
C VAL A 91 -37.48 14.87 -0.31
N ALA A 92 -36.18 15.08 -0.55
CA ALA A 92 -35.19 14.00 -0.67
C ALA A 92 -35.06 13.20 0.64
N TRP A 93 -35.02 13.87 1.79
CA TRP A 93 -34.95 13.22 3.11
C TRP A 93 -36.15 12.32 3.40
N LYS A 94 -37.38 12.80 3.12
CA LYS A 94 -38.60 11.99 3.30
C LYS A 94 -38.61 10.74 2.41
N ARG A 95 -38.16 10.83 1.15
CA ARG A 95 -38.03 9.67 0.25
C ARG A 95 -36.96 8.68 0.73
N ARG A 96 -35.80 9.18 1.18
CA ARG A 96 -34.67 8.34 1.60
C ARG A 96 -34.91 7.63 2.94
N ARG A 97 -35.59 8.28 3.89
CA ARG A 97 -35.96 7.69 5.19
C ARG A 97 -36.75 6.39 5.04
N ARG A 98 -37.68 6.31 4.08
CA ARG A 98 -38.48 5.10 3.81
C ARG A 98 -37.66 3.93 3.25
N ARG A 99 -36.57 4.19 2.52
CA ARG A 99 -35.72 3.15 1.94
C ARG A 99 -34.61 2.70 2.90
N TRP A 100 -34.15 3.59 3.78
CA TRP A 100 -33.23 3.24 4.87
C TRP A 100 -33.92 2.49 6.02
N SER A 101 -35.21 2.73 6.27
CA SER A 101 -35.98 1.99 7.29
C SER A 101 -36.16 0.50 6.97
N ASP A 102 -35.94 0.09 5.72
CA ASP A 102 -36.02 -1.31 5.27
C ASP A 102 -34.70 -2.08 5.48
N VAL A 103 -33.61 -1.35 5.80
CA VAL A 103 -32.32 -1.93 6.16
C VAL A 103 -32.34 -2.16 7.67
N SER A 104 -32.77 -3.32 8.14
CA SER A 104 -32.83 -3.66 9.58
C SER A 104 -31.46 -3.80 10.29
N GLN A 105 -30.36 -3.41 9.63
CA GLN A 105 -29.00 -3.41 10.17
C GLN A 105 -28.25 -2.12 9.82
N ILE A 106 -28.69 -0.99 10.38
CA ILE A 106 -28.06 0.33 10.20
C ILE A 106 -26.92 0.45 11.22
N GLY A 107 -25.67 0.24 10.80
CA GLY A 107 -24.52 0.43 11.68
C GLY A 107 -23.18 0.15 11.02
N TRP A 108 -22.10 0.47 11.74
CA TRP A 108 -20.73 0.10 11.39
C TRP A 108 -20.60 -1.42 11.28
N VAL A 109 -19.92 -1.87 10.24
CA VAL A 109 -19.70 -3.30 10.04
C VAL A 109 -18.44 -3.73 10.80
N TYR A 110 -18.64 -4.36 11.96
CA TYR A 110 -17.55 -4.92 12.76
C TYR A 110 -17.03 -6.25 12.18
N GLY A 111 -15.78 -6.58 12.47
CA GLY A 111 -15.15 -7.87 12.13
C GLY A 111 -13.84 -7.78 11.34
N SER A 112 -13.34 -6.57 11.08
CA SER A 112 -12.00 -6.30 10.54
C SER A 112 -11.48 -5.00 11.14
N ILE A 113 -10.14 -4.87 11.21
CA ILE A 113 -9.43 -3.65 11.64
C ILE A 113 -9.58 -2.50 10.61
N VAL A 114 -10.05 -2.80 9.40
CA VAL A 114 -10.39 -1.81 8.36
C VAL A 114 -11.89 -1.79 8.14
N GLU A 115 -12.63 -1.49 9.22
CA GLU A 115 -14.09 -1.45 9.24
C GLU A 115 -14.68 -0.41 8.28
N ASP A 116 -13.91 0.64 7.95
CA ASP A 116 -14.26 1.68 6.99
C ASP A 116 -14.43 1.11 5.57
N LEU A 117 -13.44 0.35 5.09
CA LEU A 117 -13.49 -0.33 3.80
C LEU A 117 -14.59 -1.39 3.78
N LEU A 118 -14.73 -2.18 4.85
CA LEU A 118 -15.75 -3.22 4.96
C LEU A 118 -17.17 -2.62 4.91
N THR A 119 -17.38 -1.51 5.60
CA THR A 119 -18.66 -0.79 5.62
C THR A 119 -18.98 -0.21 4.24
N GLY A 120 -18.00 0.42 3.57
CA GLY A 120 -18.16 0.93 2.21
C GLY A 120 -18.54 -0.17 1.21
N MET A 121 -17.87 -1.32 1.28
CA MET A 121 -18.16 -2.47 0.44
C MET A 121 -19.56 -3.03 0.70
N ARG A 122 -20.00 -3.11 1.95
CA ARG A 122 -21.36 -3.54 2.31
C ARG A 122 -22.41 -2.59 1.74
N ILE A 123 -22.17 -1.28 1.78
CA ILE A 123 -23.09 -0.30 1.18
C ILE A 123 -23.20 -0.53 -0.33
N HIS A 124 -22.08 -0.74 -1.01
CA HIS A 124 -22.09 -1.05 -2.45
C HIS A 124 -22.74 -2.39 -2.78
N SER A 125 -22.55 -3.42 -1.94
CA SER A 125 -23.15 -4.74 -2.18
C SER A 125 -24.67 -4.76 -2.00
N MET A 126 -25.22 -3.77 -1.28
CA MET A 126 -26.66 -3.48 -1.24
C MET A 126 -27.18 -2.74 -2.49
N GLY A 127 -26.30 -2.37 -3.42
CA GLY A 127 -26.63 -1.69 -4.68
C GLY A 127 -26.54 -0.16 -4.62
N TRP A 128 -26.05 0.42 -3.52
CA TRP A 128 -25.81 1.86 -3.44
C TRP A 128 -24.54 2.25 -4.18
N ARG A 129 -24.51 3.48 -4.69
CA ARG A 129 -23.32 4.10 -5.29
C ARG A 129 -22.59 4.98 -4.26
N SER A 130 -21.38 5.40 -4.57
CA SER A 130 -20.69 6.45 -3.82
C SER A 130 -20.26 7.56 -4.75
N ILE A 131 -20.11 8.76 -4.19
CA ILE A 131 -19.68 9.95 -4.93
C ILE A 131 -18.38 10.50 -4.35
N SER A 132 -17.50 11.04 -5.20
CA SER A 132 -16.23 11.62 -4.79
C SER A 132 -16.38 13.12 -4.55
N LEU A 133 -16.09 13.56 -3.33
CA LEU A 133 -16.14 14.96 -2.88
C LEU A 133 -14.72 15.53 -2.83
N THR A 134 -14.39 16.40 -3.78
CA THR A 134 -13.06 17.04 -3.88
C THR A 134 -13.14 18.56 -3.88
N PRO A 135 -13.45 19.18 -2.72
CA PRO A 135 -13.57 20.61 -2.63
C PRO A 135 -12.18 21.26 -2.58
N GLU A 136 -12.13 22.54 -2.98
CA GLU A 136 -11.00 23.43 -2.79
C GLU A 136 -11.45 24.55 -1.83
N PRO A 137 -10.89 24.65 -0.61
CA PRO A 137 -9.80 23.85 -0.03
C PRO A 137 -10.21 22.42 0.36
N PRO A 138 -9.23 21.51 0.59
CA PRO A 138 -9.48 20.10 0.92
C PRO A 138 -10.44 19.92 2.09
N ALA A 139 -11.34 18.94 1.96
CA ALA A 139 -12.38 18.63 2.94
C ALA A 139 -11.83 18.36 4.34
N PHE A 140 -10.82 17.48 4.41
CA PHE A 140 -10.26 17.00 5.67
C PHE A 140 -8.75 16.89 5.58
N LEU A 141 -8.08 17.21 6.70
CA LEU A 141 -6.64 17.07 6.84
C LEU A 141 -6.31 16.12 8.01
N GLY A 142 -5.46 15.13 7.74
CA GLY A 142 -4.91 14.19 8.71
C GLY A 142 -3.43 14.43 8.97
N SER A 143 -2.90 13.79 10.02
CA SER A 143 -1.46 13.66 10.20
C SER A 143 -0.99 12.35 9.56
N ALA A 144 0.12 12.41 8.84
CA ALA A 144 0.80 11.22 8.33
C ALA A 144 1.70 10.63 9.43
N PRO A 145 1.90 9.31 9.50
CA PRO A 145 2.91 8.74 10.38
C PRO A 145 4.30 9.28 10.03
N THR A 146 5.07 9.58 11.06
CA THR A 146 6.46 10.01 10.95
C THR A 146 7.38 8.89 11.39
N GLY A 147 8.35 8.53 10.53
CA GLY A 147 9.35 7.51 10.84
C GLY A 147 9.00 6.09 10.37
N GLY A 148 9.99 5.21 10.44
CA GLY A 148 9.90 3.82 9.98
C GLY A 148 8.86 3.00 10.76
N PRO A 149 8.98 2.89 12.10
CA PRO A 149 8.11 2.02 12.90
C PRO A 149 6.63 2.36 12.79
N ALA A 150 6.27 3.64 12.94
CA ALA A 150 4.87 4.07 12.86
C ALA A 150 4.23 3.75 11.49
N SER A 151 4.99 3.97 10.41
CA SER A 151 4.54 3.68 9.05
C SER A 151 4.36 2.18 8.79
N LEU A 152 5.32 1.36 9.24
CA LEU A 152 5.26 -0.10 9.10
C LEU A 152 4.13 -0.71 9.93
N THR A 153 3.93 -0.27 11.17
CA THR A 153 2.83 -0.74 12.02
C THR A 153 1.47 -0.38 11.41
N GLN A 154 1.33 0.81 10.83
CA GLN A 154 0.11 1.17 10.12
C GLN A 154 -0.16 0.24 8.93
N HIS A 155 0.84 0.01 8.07
CA HIS A 155 0.67 -0.86 6.91
C HIS A 155 0.41 -2.32 7.30
N LYS A 156 0.97 -2.79 8.43
CA LYS A 156 0.68 -4.12 8.98
C LYS A 156 -0.79 -4.24 9.36
N ARG A 157 -1.34 -3.24 10.08
CA ARG A 157 -2.76 -3.22 10.46
C ARG A 157 -3.69 -3.24 9.25
N TRP A 158 -3.39 -2.42 8.24
CA TRP A 158 -4.14 -2.42 6.98
C TRP A 158 -4.08 -3.78 6.30
N ALA A 159 -2.88 -4.32 6.09
CA ALA A 159 -2.69 -5.62 5.48
C ALA A 159 -3.45 -6.75 6.20
N THR A 160 -3.40 -6.80 7.53
CA THR A 160 -4.17 -7.75 8.34
C THR A 160 -5.67 -7.61 8.10
N GLY A 161 -6.22 -6.40 8.27
CA GLY A 161 -7.66 -6.16 8.11
C GLY A 161 -8.16 -6.43 6.68
N LEU A 162 -7.37 -6.07 5.67
CA LEU A 162 -7.66 -6.32 4.25
C LEU A 162 -7.74 -7.81 3.95
N LEU A 163 -6.80 -8.60 4.46
CA LEU A 163 -6.82 -10.05 4.28
C LEU A 163 -7.98 -10.72 5.03
N GLU A 164 -8.33 -10.25 6.24
CA GLU A 164 -9.50 -10.72 6.97
C GLU A 164 -10.79 -10.53 6.16
N ILE A 165 -10.95 -9.37 5.51
CA ILE A 165 -12.11 -9.11 4.63
C ILE A 165 -12.12 -10.09 3.46
N LEU A 166 -10.98 -10.28 2.79
CA LEU A 166 -10.84 -11.17 1.63
C LEU A 166 -11.30 -12.60 1.95
N LEU A 167 -10.92 -13.11 3.12
CA LEU A 167 -11.22 -14.48 3.55
C LEU A 167 -12.56 -14.62 4.29
N SER A 168 -13.21 -13.51 4.62
CA SER A 168 -14.51 -13.52 5.30
C SER A 168 -15.67 -13.90 4.39
N ARG A 169 -16.82 -14.23 4.99
CA ARG A 169 -18.11 -14.41 4.27
C ARG A 169 -18.59 -13.13 3.56
N ARG A 170 -18.02 -11.97 3.89
CA ARG A 170 -18.35 -10.67 3.31
C ARG A 170 -17.39 -10.27 2.19
N SER A 171 -16.61 -11.20 1.64
CA SER A 171 -15.65 -10.91 0.57
C SER A 171 -16.34 -10.35 -0.69
N PRO A 172 -15.67 -9.50 -1.48
CA PRO A 172 -16.27 -8.93 -2.69
C PRO A 172 -16.58 -9.98 -3.75
N ILE A 173 -15.85 -11.10 -3.76
CA ILE A 173 -16.11 -12.23 -4.67
C ILE A 173 -17.49 -12.83 -4.37
N LEU A 174 -17.77 -13.11 -3.09
CA LEU A 174 -19.09 -13.61 -2.68
C LEU A 174 -20.19 -12.56 -2.90
N ALA A 175 -19.88 -11.28 -2.70
CA ALA A 175 -20.82 -10.19 -2.91
C ALA A 175 -21.24 -10.02 -4.38
N VAL A 176 -20.37 -10.31 -5.36
CA VAL A 176 -20.76 -10.34 -6.78
C VAL A 176 -21.68 -11.53 -7.07
N MET A 177 -21.41 -12.69 -6.46
CA MET A 177 -22.18 -13.91 -6.73
C MET A 177 -23.55 -13.93 -6.05
N LYS A 178 -23.66 -13.34 -4.85
CA LYS A 178 -24.83 -13.47 -3.97
C LYS A 178 -25.55 -12.16 -3.69
N GLU A 179 -24.91 -11.01 -3.96
CA GLU A 179 -25.44 -9.68 -3.66
C GLU A 179 -25.41 -8.79 -4.92
N LYS A 180 -25.51 -7.46 -4.76
CA LYS A 180 -25.64 -6.50 -5.88
C LYS A 180 -24.34 -5.77 -6.19
N LEU A 181 -23.18 -6.31 -5.79
CA LEU A 181 -21.89 -5.68 -6.06
C LEU A 181 -21.53 -5.80 -7.55
N MET A 182 -21.19 -4.70 -8.22
CA MET A 182 -20.78 -4.76 -9.62
C MET A 182 -19.41 -5.42 -9.77
N PHE A 183 -19.21 -6.21 -10.82
CA PHE A 183 -17.92 -6.87 -11.11
C PHE A 183 -16.73 -5.91 -11.11
N ARG A 184 -16.87 -4.72 -11.71
CA ARG A 184 -15.83 -3.68 -11.72
C ARG A 184 -15.52 -3.14 -10.32
N GLN A 185 -16.52 -3.01 -9.45
CA GLN A 185 -16.30 -2.64 -8.06
C GLN A 185 -15.55 -3.74 -7.32
N CYS A 186 -15.89 -5.00 -7.57
CA CYS A 186 -15.16 -6.15 -7.01
C CYS A 186 -13.68 -6.13 -7.39
N LEU A 187 -13.33 -5.89 -8.65
CA LEU A 187 -11.92 -5.73 -9.05
C LEU A 187 -11.22 -4.57 -8.33
N GLY A 188 -11.91 -3.45 -8.14
CA GLY A 188 -11.40 -2.31 -7.38
C GLY A 188 -11.15 -2.65 -5.91
N TYR A 189 -12.05 -3.39 -5.26
CA TYR A 189 -11.84 -3.88 -3.90
C TYR A 189 -10.69 -4.90 -3.83
N LEU A 190 -10.66 -5.87 -4.75
CA LEU A 190 -9.61 -6.89 -4.80
C LEU A 190 -8.21 -6.28 -4.91
N PHE A 191 -8.03 -5.19 -5.65
CA PHE A 191 -6.75 -4.47 -5.74
C PHE A 191 -6.16 -4.13 -4.36
N PHE A 192 -7.00 -3.69 -3.40
CA PHE A 192 -6.57 -3.42 -2.03
C PHE A 192 -6.45 -4.71 -1.21
N LEU A 193 -7.43 -5.61 -1.33
CA LEU A 193 -7.52 -6.80 -0.48
C LEU A 193 -6.36 -7.80 -0.71
N VAL A 194 -5.70 -7.78 -1.86
CA VAL A 194 -4.62 -8.72 -2.20
C VAL A 194 -3.22 -8.29 -1.73
N TRP A 195 -3.07 -7.19 -0.98
CA TRP A 195 -1.74 -6.72 -0.52
C TRP A 195 -0.96 -7.80 0.25
N SER A 196 -1.61 -8.45 1.22
CA SER A 196 -0.97 -9.47 2.06
C SER A 196 -0.64 -10.74 1.27
N PRO A 197 -1.54 -11.36 0.48
CA PRO A 197 -1.18 -12.49 -0.37
C PRO A 197 -0.09 -12.17 -1.39
N ARG A 198 -0.13 -10.97 -1.98
CA ARG A 198 0.88 -10.48 -2.94
C ARG A 198 2.28 -10.45 -2.33
N SER A 199 2.41 -10.15 -1.03
CA SER A 199 3.71 -10.09 -0.36
C SER A 199 4.51 -11.40 -0.40
N VAL A 200 3.84 -12.55 -0.37
CA VAL A 200 4.49 -13.87 -0.43
C VAL A 200 5.15 -14.06 -1.79
N VAL A 201 4.43 -13.71 -2.85
CA VAL A 201 4.95 -13.77 -4.22
C VAL A 201 6.12 -12.80 -4.40
N GLU A 202 5.99 -11.56 -3.93
CA GLU A 202 7.07 -10.58 -4.02
C GLU A 202 8.31 -10.95 -3.21
N LEU A 203 8.15 -11.62 -2.07
CA LEU A 203 9.27 -12.16 -1.30
C LEU A 203 10.04 -13.20 -2.12
N CYS A 204 9.34 -14.13 -2.78
CA CYS A 204 9.99 -15.12 -3.65
C CYS A 204 10.79 -14.43 -4.77
N TYR A 205 10.20 -13.43 -5.44
CA TYR A 205 10.90 -12.69 -6.50
C TYR A 205 12.10 -11.88 -5.97
N ALA A 206 12.06 -11.38 -4.73
CA ALA A 206 13.18 -10.65 -4.14
C ALA A 206 14.32 -11.55 -3.66
N LEU A 207 14.02 -12.82 -3.36
CA LEU A 207 15.02 -13.83 -2.99
C LEU A 207 15.56 -14.60 -4.19
N LEU A 208 14.83 -14.65 -5.30
CA LEU A 208 15.20 -15.39 -6.51
C LEU A 208 16.58 -15.02 -7.08
N PRO A 209 16.98 -13.73 -7.22
CA PRO A 209 18.32 -13.39 -7.69
C PRO A 209 19.41 -13.92 -6.76
N ALA A 210 19.21 -13.80 -5.45
CA ALA A 210 20.17 -14.28 -4.45
C ALA A 210 20.27 -15.82 -4.45
N TYR A 211 19.13 -16.49 -4.61
CA TYR A 211 19.07 -17.95 -4.77
C TYR A 211 19.92 -18.40 -5.96
N CYS A 212 19.67 -17.82 -7.14
CA CYS A 212 20.37 -18.15 -8.37
C CYS A 212 21.89 -17.95 -8.25
N ILE A 213 22.33 -16.83 -7.65
CA ILE A 213 23.76 -16.58 -7.44
C ILE A 213 24.40 -17.61 -6.51
N LEU A 214 23.72 -17.99 -5.43
CA LEU A 214 24.26 -18.92 -4.43
C LEU A 214 24.28 -20.37 -4.93
N ALA A 215 23.17 -20.81 -5.54
CA ALA A 215 22.95 -22.15 -6.07
C ALA A 215 23.55 -22.37 -7.47
N ASP A 216 24.30 -21.40 -8.00
CA ASP A 216 24.92 -21.48 -9.33
C ASP A 216 23.94 -21.72 -10.50
N SER A 217 22.73 -21.16 -10.39
CA SER A 217 21.70 -21.25 -11.41
C SER A 217 21.38 -19.88 -12.03
N ALA A 218 20.67 -19.88 -13.15
CA ALA A 218 20.21 -18.66 -13.80
C ALA A 218 18.69 -18.73 -14.01
N PHE A 219 18.01 -17.61 -13.77
CA PHE A 219 16.57 -17.48 -14.08
C PHE A 219 16.34 -16.59 -15.29
N LEU A 220 17.28 -15.71 -15.63
CA LEU A 220 17.16 -14.84 -16.77
C LEU A 220 17.55 -15.58 -18.05
N PRO A 221 16.76 -15.42 -19.13
CA PRO A 221 17.06 -16.10 -20.37
C PRO A 221 18.33 -15.49 -20.99
N LYS A 222 19.35 -16.33 -21.22
CA LYS A 222 20.63 -15.90 -21.83
C LYS A 222 20.41 -15.32 -23.22
N LEU A 223 19.54 -15.96 -24.00
CA LEU A 223 19.02 -15.45 -25.28
C LEU A 223 17.67 -14.79 -25.02
N GLY A 224 17.51 -13.51 -25.40
CA GLY A 224 16.25 -12.79 -25.22
C GLY A 224 16.09 -12.01 -23.92
N PHE A 225 17.18 -11.79 -23.17
CA PHE A 225 17.23 -10.89 -22.00
C PHE A 225 16.70 -9.47 -22.26
N LEU A 226 16.68 -9.03 -23.52
CA LEU A 226 16.10 -7.74 -23.93
C LEU A 226 14.62 -7.61 -23.59
N VAL A 227 13.85 -8.72 -23.62
CA VAL A 227 12.41 -8.69 -23.33
C VAL A 227 12.14 -8.32 -21.86
N PRO A 228 12.66 -9.05 -20.85
CA PRO A 228 12.47 -8.66 -19.45
C PRO A 228 13.07 -7.28 -19.13
N MET A 229 14.20 -6.93 -19.75
CA MET A 229 14.79 -5.59 -19.61
C MET A 229 13.85 -4.49 -20.14
N ALA A 230 13.27 -4.67 -21.32
CA ALA A 230 12.33 -3.70 -21.90
C ALA A 230 11.06 -3.57 -21.05
N LEU A 231 10.53 -4.68 -20.52
CA LEU A 231 9.38 -4.66 -19.59
C LEU A 231 9.71 -3.90 -18.31
N PHE A 232 10.89 -4.15 -17.72
CA PHE A 232 11.34 -3.43 -16.53
C PHE A 232 11.48 -1.92 -16.80
N LEU A 233 12.14 -1.53 -17.88
CA LEU A 233 12.35 -0.12 -18.22
C LEU A 233 11.04 0.60 -18.54
N SER A 234 10.19 -0.01 -19.36
CA SER A 234 8.88 0.56 -19.70
C SER A 234 7.98 0.76 -18.48
N TYR A 235 7.96 -0.19 -17.53
CA TYR A 235 7.23 -0.04 -16.27
C TYR A 235 7.75 1.13 -15.43
N ASN A 236 9.07 1.25 -15.27
CA ASN A 236 9.67 2.34 -14.50
C ASN A 236 9.42 3.71 -15.16
N VAL A 237 9.56 3.81 -16.49
CA VAL A 237 9.28 5.04 -17.25
C VAL A 237 7.80 5.41 -17.15
N TYR A 238 6.90 4.44 -17.27
CA TYR A 238 5.46 4.66 -17.15
C TYR A 238 5.10 5.23 -15.78
N THR A 239 5.51 4.55 -14.70
CA THR A 239 5.20 4.98 -13.33
C THR A 239 5.85 6.31 -12.98
N LEU A 240 7.07 6.58 -13.48
CA LEU A 240 7.72 7.87 -13.32
C LEU A 240 6.91 8.99 -14.01
N THR A 241 6.45 8.73 -15.23
CA THR A 241 5.65 9.68 -16.00
C THR A 241 4.35 10.03 -15.27
N GLU A 242 3.67 9.05 -14.66
CA GLU A 242 2.47 9.31 -13.84
C GLU A 242 2.78 10.25 -12.67
N TYR A 243 3.88 10.03 -11.95
CA TYR A 243 4.29 10.89 -10.84
C TYR A 243 4.56 12.33 -11.29
N LEU A 244 5.28 12.49 -12.41
CA LEU A 244 5.57 13.82 -12.97
C LEU A 244 4.30 14.53 -13.44
N GLN A 245 3.36 13.82 -14.07
CA GLN A 245 2.07 14.38 -14.51
C GLN A 245 1.23 14.91 -13.34
N TYR A 246 1.34 14.29 -12.16
CA TYR A 246 0.67 14.76 -10.95
C TYR A 246 1.42 15.85 -10.19
N GLY A 247 2.53 16.36 -10.74
CA GLY A 247 3.36 17.42 -10.17
C GLY A 247 4.24 16.95 -9.01
N LEU A 248 4.50 15.64 -8.90
CA LEU A 248 5.37 15.06 -7.88
C LEU A 248 6.81 14.96 -8.38
N SER A 249 7.77 14.99 -7.45
CA SER A 249 9.18 14.89 -7.79
C SER A 249 9.60 13.45 -8.13
N ILE A 250 10.71 13.31 -8.87
CA ILE A 250 11.36 12.01 -9.11
C ILE A 250 11.74 11.34 -7.78
N ARG A 251 12.11 12.14 -6.76
CA ARG A 251 12.42 11.63 -5.42
C ARG A 251 11.19 11.03 -4.75
N ALA A 252 10.01 11.63 -4.91
CA ALA A 252 8.76 11.07 -4.40
C ALA A 252 8.42 9.74 -5.08
N TRP A 253 8.61 9.65 -6.41
CA TRP A 253 8.45 8.39 -7.15
C TRP A 253 9.38 7.31 -6.61
N TRP A 254 10.68 7.62 -6.49
CA TRP A 254 11.66 6.66 -6.00
C TRP A 254 11.38 6.23 -4.55
N ASN A 255 11.02 7.18 -3.68
CA ASN A 255 10.64 6.87 -2.30
C ASN A 255 9.44 5.92 -2.25
N ASN A 256 8.43 6.13 -3.08
CA ASN A 256 7.30 5.20 -3.19
C ASN A 256 7.75 3.82 -3.68
N GLN A 257 8.54 3.71 -4.75
CA GLN A 257 9.01 2.41 -5.26
C GLN A 257 9.72 1.59 -4.16
N ARG A 258 10.63 2.23 -3.44
CA ARG A 258 11.34 1.60 -2.31
C ARG A 258 10.39 1.18 -1.20
N MET A 259 9.50 2.08 -0.79
CA MET A 259 8.61 1.83 0.34
C MET A 259 7.57 0.75 0.04
N GLN A 260 7.07 0.65 -1.19
CA GLN A 260 6.18 -0.46 -1.60
C GLN A 260 6.87 -1.82 -1.43
N MET A 261 8.12 -1.96 -1.89
CA MET A 261 8.92 -3.18 -1.71
C MET A 261 9.18 -3.48 -0.22
N ILE A 262 9.52 -2.45 0.56
CA ILE A 262 9.72 -2.59 2.01
C ILE A 262 8.42 -3.05 2.67
N TYR A 263 7.28 -2.41 2.41
CA TYR A 263 6.00 -2.76 3.00
C TYR A 263 5.57 -4.18 2.66
N ALA A 264 5.75 -4.61 1.41
CA ALA A 264 5.44 -5.95 0.99
C ALA A 264 6.20 -6.98 1.84
N GLN A 265 7.53 -6.86 1.89
CA GLN A 265 8.37 -7.88 2.53
C GLN A 265 8.43 -7.76 4.06
N THR A 266 7.83 -6.72 4.65
CA THR A 266 7.79 -6.54 6.11
C THR A 266 6.35 -6.58 6.62
N SER A 267 5.66 -5.44 6.58
CA SER A 267 4.33 -5.23 7.13
C SER A 267 3.27 -6.15 6.53
N TRP A 268 3.23 -6.29 5.20
CA TRP A 268 2.21 -7.09 4.53
C TRP A 268 2.46 -8.59 4.72
N LEU A 269 3.72 -9.02 4.68
CA LEU A 269 4.12 -10.39 4.96
C LEU A 269 3.75 -10.81 6.38
N LEU A 270 4.04 -9.97 7.38
CA LEU A 270 3.61 -10.25 8.76
C LEU A 270 2.09 -10.19 8.90
N GLY A 271 1.41 -9.28 8.19
CA GLY A 271 -0.05 -9.24 8.12
C GLY A 271 -0.63 -10.55 7.59
N PHE A 272 -0.01 -11.12 6.54
CA PHE A 272 -0.36 -12.42 5.98
C PHE A 272 -0.23 -13.55 7.00
N PHE A 273 0.95 -13.69 7.61
CA PHE A 273 1.19 -14.74 8.62
C PHE A 273 0.30 -14.58 9.86
N SER A 274 0.00 -13.35 10.27
CA SER A 274 -0.89 -13.10 11.41
C SER A 274 -2.30 -13.65 11.17
N VAL A 275 -2.86 -13.44 9.97
CA VAL A 275 -4.18 -13.98 9.62
C VAL A 275 -4.11 -15.49 9.38
N LEU A 276 -3.04 -16.00 8.76
CA LEU A 276 -2.84 -17.43 8.57
C LEU A 276 -2.82 -18.19 9.90
N LEU A 277 -2.03 -17.71 10.87
CA LEU A 277 -1.96 -18.30 12.22
C LEU A 277 -3.30 -18.24 12.95
N LYS A 278 -4.06 -17.15 12.78
CA LYS A 278 -5.42 -17.02 13.30
C LYS A 278 -6.36 -18.07 12.72
N ILE A 279 -6.32 -18.28 11.40
CA ILE A 279 -7.14 -19.30 10.72
C ILE A 279 -6.78 -20.72 11.19
N LEU A 280 -5.49 -20.97 11.48
CA LEU A 280 -5.01 -22.23 12.03
C LEU A 280 -5.32 -22.41 13.53
N GLY A 281 -5.92 -21.42 14.19
CA GLY A 281 -6.24 -21.47 15.64
C GLY A 281 -5.03 -21.32 16.56
N LEU A 282 -3.89 -20.84 16.03
CA LEU A 282 -2.62 -20.74 16.75
C LEU A 282 -2.38 -19.37 17.41
N SER A 283 -3.22 -18.36 17.13
CA SER A 283 -3.05 -17.01 17.68
C SER A 283 -4.34 -16.17 17.61
N GLU A 284 -4.56 -15.31 18.61
CA GLU A 284 -5.49 -14.19 18.52
C GLU A 284 -4.76 -12.95 17.98
N THR A 285 -5.28 -12.32 16.94
CA THR A 285 -4.68 -11.09 16.36
C THR A 285 -4.79 -9.93 17.35
N ILE A 286 -3.74 -9.69 18.14
CA ILE A 286 -3.67 -8.55 19.06
C ILE A 286 -3.55 -7.27 18.24
N PHE A 287 -4.51 -6.37 18.44
CA PHE A 287 -4.53 -5.05 17.83
C PHE A 287 -3.44 -4.16 18.43
N GLU A 288 -2.32 -4.02 17.74
CA GLU A 288 -1.32 -3.01 18.07
C GLU A 288 -1.82 -1.64 17.61
N VAL A 289 -2.15 -0.76 18.55
CA VAL A 289 -2.57 0.63 18.25
C VAL A 289 -1.40 1.36 17.59
N SER A 290 -1.64 1.95 16.41
CA SER A 290 -0.69 2.90 15.82
C SER A 290 -0.67 4.15 16.68
N GLN A 291 0.44 4.39 17.41
CA GLN A 291 0.62 5.68 18.05
C GLN A 291 0.67 6.76 16.96
N LYS A 292 -0.29 7.68 17.01
CA LYS A 292 -0.27 8.95 16.27
C LYS A 292 0.31 10.06 17.13
N ASP A 293 1.10 9.69 18.14
CA ASP A 293 1.71 10.64 19.03
C ASP A 293 2.82 11.34 18.26
N GLN A 294 2.72 12.66 18.20
CA GLN A 294 3.91 13.48 18.03
C GLN A 294 4.82 13.05 19.17
N SER A 295 5.96 12.44 18.87
CA SER A 295 7.04 12.47 19.83
C SER A 295 7.16 13.94 20.24
N LYS A 296 6.96 14.23 21.53
CA LYS A 296 7.37 15.51 22.08
C LYS A 296 8.77 15.78 21.55
N PRO A 297 9.10 17.01 21.14
CA PRO A 297 10.41 17.38 20.61
C PRO A 297 11.49 17.36 21.72
N THR A 298 11.41 16.42 22.66
CA THR A 298 12.37 16.27 23.76
C THR A 298 13.63 15.52 23.34
N ASP A 299 13.63 14.82 22.19
CA ASP A 299 14.82 14.12 21.66
C ASP A 299 15.25 14.56 20.26
N LEU A 300 14.68 15.64 19.71
CA LEU A 300 15.17 16.23 18.46
C LEU A 300 16.31 17.19 18.79
N THR A 301 17.53 16.68 18.83
CA THR A 301 18.69 17.56 18.60
C THR A 301 18.52 18.18 17.22
N GLY A 302 18.85 19.45 17.04
CA GLY A 302 18.67 20.20 15.77
C GLY A 302 19.39 19.63 14.53
N ALA A 303 19.98 18.44 14.61
CA ALA A 303 20.67 17.70 13.56
C ALA A 303 19.83 16.55 12.94
N ASP A 304 18.62 16.29 13.43
CA ASP A 304 17.82 15.17 12.98
C ASP A 304 16.96 15.49 11.74
N ASP A 305 17.30 14.87 10.60
CA ASP A 305 16.47 14.89 9.39
C ASP A 305 15.16 14.11 9.65
N PRO A 306 13.99 14.77 9.67
CA PRO A 306 12.71 14.12 9.95
C PRO A 306 12.29 13.13 8.85
N GLY A 307 12.92 13.20 7.67
CA GLY A 307 12.73 12.24 6.58
C GLY A 307 13.61 11.00 6.66
N ARG A 308 14.52 10.92 7.64
CA ARG A 308 15.43 9.78 7.77
C ARG A 308 14.72 8.59 8.41
N PHE A 309 14.89 7.43 7.77
CA PHE A 309 14.29 6.18 8.22
C PHE A 309 14.85 5.72 9.57
N THR A 310 13.96 5.37 10.48
CA THR A 310 14.29 4.94 11.85
C THR A 310 13.91 3.48 12.08
N PHE A 311 14.52 2.87 13.09
CA PHE A 311 14.32 1.48 13.47
C PHE A 311 14.01 1.35 14.96
N ASP A 312 13.32 0.28 15.32
CA ASP A 312 13.14 -0.16 16.70
C ASP A 312 13.30 -1.70 16.78
N SER A 313 13.03 -2.29 17.95
CA SER A 313 13.18 -3.74 18.18
C SER A 313 11.96 -4.57 17.73
N SER A 314 11.03 -3.98 16.98
CA SER A 314 9.81 -4.64 16.52
C SER A 314 10.10 -5.74 15.50
N LEU A 315 9.28 -6.79 15.52
CA LEU A 315 9.40 -7.94 14.61
C LEU A 315 9.19 -7.57 13.13
N VAL A 316 8.53 -6.44 12.85
CA VAL A 316 8.31 -5.93 11.48
C VAL A 316 9.61 -5.75 10.70
N PHE A 317 10.73 -5.49 11.36
CA PHE A 317 12.02 -5.30 10.70
C PHE A 317 12.75 -6.60 10.37
N VAL A 318 12.38 -7.73 10.97
CA VAL A 318 13.11 -8.99 10.83
C VAL A 318 13.13 -9.50 9.38
N PRO A 319 11.98 -9.63 8.67
CA PRO A 319 11.99 -10.16 7.31
C PRO A 319 12.75 -9.27 6.31
N GLY A 320 12.57 -7.95 6.39
CA GLY A 320 13.31 -7.00 5.53
C GLY A 320 14.81 -7.02 5.78
N THR A 321 15.23 -7.18 7.05
CA THR A 321 16.65 -7.36 7.39
C THR A 321 17.20 -8.66 6.82
N ALA A 322 16.43 -9.76 6.88
CA ALA A 322 16.84 -11.04 6.31
C ALA A 322 17.03 -10.96 4.79
N VAL A 323 16.12 -10.32 4.05
CA VAL A 323 16.24 -10.12 2.60
C VAL A 323 17.52 -9.36 2.24
N VAL A 324 17.86 -8.32 3.00
CA VAL A 324 19.10 -7.55 2.81
C VAL A 324 20.33 -8.41 3.07
N LEU A 325 20.36 -9.15 4.17
CA LEU A 325 21.51 -10.01 4.52
C LEU A 325 21.71 -11.13 3.50
N ILE A 326 20.62 -11.74 3.01
CA ILE A 326 20.67 -12.78 1.97
C ILE A 326 21.24 -12.21 0.66
N ASN A 327 20.71 -11.08 0.17
CA ASN A 327 21.19 -10.49 -1.09
C ASN A 327 22.63 -9.97 -0.97
N LEU A 328 23.03 -9.39 0.17
CA LEU A 328 24.43 -9.01 0.42
C LEU A 328 25.35 -10.23 0.39
N THR A 329 24.96 -11.31 1.07
CA THR A 329 25.74 -12.56 1.10
C THR A 329 25.87 -13.13 -0.30
N ALA A 330 24.79 -13.16 -1.07
CA ALA A 330 24.80 -13.63 -2.45
C ALA A 330 25.77 -12.83 -3.34
N LEU A 331 25.73 -11.50 -3.28
CA LEU A 331 26.67 -10.67 -4.05
C LEU A 331 28.12 -10.91 -3.65
N VAL A 332 28.42 -10.99 -2.35
CA VAL A 332 29.80 -11.25 -1.87
C VAL A 332 30.28 -12.62 -2.33
N VAL A 333 29.49 -13.68 -2.11
CA VAL A 333 29.85 -15.06 -2.48
C VAL A 333 29.96 -15.20 -4.00
N GLY A 334 28.99 -14.67 -4.75
CA GLY A 334 28.98 -14.71 -6.21
C GLY A 334 30.15 -13.95 -6.82
N SER A 335 30.47 -12.75 -6.33
CA SER A 335 31.64 -12.01 -6.82
C SER A 335 32.95 -12.72 -6.48
N MET A 336 33.08 -13.30 -5.29
CA MET A 336 34.26 -14.10 -4.94
C MET A 336 34.41 -15.32 -5.85
N ARG A 337 33.30 -16.02 -6.17
CA ARG A 337 33.30 -17.16 -7.09
C ARG A 337 33.77 -16.76 -8.49
N VAL A 338 33.24 -15.66 -9.04
CA VAL A 338 33.64 -15.12 -10.35
C VAL A 338 35.12 -14.71 -10.39
N LEU A 339 35.66 -14.20 -9.28
CA LEU A 339 37.08 -13.83 -9.19
C LEU A 339 38.01 -15.06 -9.11
N TRP A 340 37.58 -16.13 -8.46
CA TRP A 340 38.39 -17.34 -8.23
C TRP A 340 38.23 -18.42 -9.31
N GLN A 341 37.10 -18.46 -10.02
CA GLN A 341 36.82 -19.44 -11.08
C GLN A 341 36.83 -18.73 -12.44
N ALA A 342 37.84 -19.03 -13.26
CA ALA A 342 38.01 -18.43 -14.59
C ALA A 342 37.05 -18.98 -15.67
N GLU A 343 36.41 -20.12 -15.42
CA GLU A 343 35.44 -20.73 -16.33
C GLU A 343 34.04 -20.67 -15.71
N ALA A 344 33.27 -19.66 -16.10
CA ALA A 344 31.84 -19.63 -15.84
C ALA A 344 31.19 -20.77 -16.64
N GLY A 345 30.73 -21.81 -15.96
CA GLY A 345 29.96 -22.88 -16.60
C GLY A 345 28.75 -22.30 -17.35
N GLU A 346 28.37 -22.92 -18.47
CA GLU A 346 27.23 -22.49 -19.30
C GLU A 346 25.87 -22.50 -18.56
N LEU A 347 25.81 -22.94 -17.30
CA LEU A 347 24.62 -22.92 -16.44
C LEU A 347 24.64 -21.87 -15.32
N GLY A 348 25.78 -21.19 -15.09
CA GLY A 348 25.94 -20.26 -13.96
C GLY A 348 25.19 -18.93 -14.10
N PRO A 349 25.08 -18.16 -13.00
CA PRO A 349 24.37 -16.88 -12.95
C PRO A 349 25.00 -15.86 -13.90
N GLY A 350 24.16 -15.14 -14.65
CA GLY A 350 24.59 -14.06 -15.53
C GLY A 350 24.69 -12.73 -14.80
N ILE A 351 25.14 -11.69 -15.52
CA ILE A 351 25.19 -10.31 -15.00
C ILE A 351 23.81 -9.80 -14.55
N GLY A 352 22.74 -10.31 -15.15
CA GLY A 352 21.38 -9.92 -14.84
C GLY A 352 20.97 -10.29 -13.41
N GLU A 353 21.35 -11.47 -12.92
CA GLU A 353 21.09 -11.92 -11.55
C GLU A 353 21.76 -10.99 -10.53
N PHE A 354 23.02 -10.61 -10.77
CA PHE A 354 23.75 -9.64 -9.94
C PHE A 354 23.08 -8.26 -9.96
N VAL A 355 22.64 -7.78 -11.13
CA VAL A 355 21.91 -6.51 -11.27
C VAL A 355 20.57 -6.57 -10.53
N CYS A 356 19.83 -7.67 -10.61
CA CYS A 356 18.57 -7.84 -9.89
C CYS A 356 18.79 -7.88 -8.37
N SER A 357 19.81 -8.59 -7.88
CA SER A 357 20.15 -8.61 -6.45
C SER A 357 20.58 -7.21 -5.95
N ALA A 358 21.38 -6.48 -6.74
CA ALA A 358 21.74 -5.09 -6.46
C ALA A 358 20.51 -4.17 -6.45
N TRP A 359 19.55 -4.37 -7.36
CA TRP A 359 18.29 -3.62 -7.38
C TRP A 359 17.45 -3.82 -6.13
N VAL A 360 17.41 -5.05 -5.59
CA VAL A 360 16.77 -5.33 -4.28
C VAL A 360 17.46 -4.53 -3.18
N LEU A 361 18.79 -4.52 -3.11
CA LEU A 361 19.54 -3.75 -2.11
C LEU A 361 19.35 -2.23 -2.26
N LEU A 362 19.29 -1.71 -3.49
CA LEU A 362 18.99 -0.30 -3.77
C LEU A 362 17.57 0.06 -3.31
N SER A 363 16.61 -0.85 -3.49
CA SER A 363 15.25 -0.68 -2.99
C SER A 363 15.21 -0.67 -1.46
N PHE A 364 16.00 -1.54 -0.82
CA PHE A 364 16.18 -1.65 0.63
C PHE A 364 17.29 -0.75 1.20
N TRP A 365 17.69 0.30 0.49
CA TRP A 365 18.76 1.20 0.93
C TRP A 365 18.61 1.73 2.38
N PRO A 366 17.41 2.01 2.92
CA PRO A 366 17.25 2.37 4.33
C PRO A 366 17.75 1.28 5.29
N PHE A 367 17.48 0.02 4.99
CA PHE A 367 17.92 -1.13 5.78
C PHE A 367 19.42 -1.37 5.61
N VAL A 368 19.96 -1.23 4.40
CA VAL A 368 21.42 -1.29 4.17
C VAL A 368 22.16 -0.25 5.02
N LYS A 369 21.70 1.00 5.01
CA LYS A 369 22.23 2.05 5.90
C LYS A 369 21.99 1.74 7.38
N GLY A 370 20.87 1.08 7.69
CA GLY A 370 20.51 0.66 9.04
C GLY A 370 21.48 -0.38 9.63
N LEU A 371 22.06 -1.27 8.82
CA LEU A 371 23.04 -2.26 9.30
C LEU A 371 24.30 -1.63 9.91
N VAL A 372 24.71 -0.46 9.40
CA VAL A 372 25.88 0.30 9.88
C VAL A 372 25.48 1.54 10.70
N GLY A 373 24.19 1.76 10.89
CA GLY A 373 23.65 2.90 11.62
C GLY A 373 23.84 2.80 13.12
N ARG A 374 23.78 3.94 13.83
CA ARG A 374 23.83 4.00 15.30
C ARG A 374 22.56 4.61 15.87
N GLY A 375 22.24 4.25 17.11
CA GLY A 375 21.03 4.70 17.80
C GLY A 375 19.76 4.31 17.04
N ARG A 376 18.78 5.22 16.99
CA ARG A 376 17.49 5.01 16.30
C ARG A 376 17.57 4.87 14.77
N TYR A 377 18.75 5.13 14.19
CA TYR A 377 19.02 4.98 12.76
C TYR A 377 19.71 3.65 12.41
N GLY A 378 20.09 2.87 13.42
CA GLY A 378 20.66 1.54 13.26
C GLY A 378 19.63 0.45 13.52
N ILE A 379 19.71 -0.66 12.79
CA ILE A 379 18.89 -1.85 13.06
C ILE A 379 19.40 -2.46 14.38
N PRO A 380 18.54 -2.65 15.39
CA PRO A 380 18.98 -3.23 16.66
C PRO A 380 19.53 -4.65 16.50
N TRP A 381 20.54 -5.00 17.30
CA TRP A 381 21.13 -6.34 17.32
C TRP A 381 20.10 -7.46 17.52
N SER A 382 19.07 -7.21 18.34
CA SER A 382 17.96 -8.14 18.56
C SER A 382 17.22 -8.52 17.27
N VAL A 383 17.08 -7.58 16.33
CA VAL A 383 16.46 -7.80 15.02
C VAL A 383 17.41 -8.56 14.10
N ILE A 384 18.70 -8.19 14.08
CA ILE A 384 19.72 -8.86 13.26
C ILE A 384 19.86 -10.34 13.66
N TYR A 385 19.95 -10.64 14.97
CA TYR A 385 20.02 -12.04 15.45
C TYR A 385 18.78 -12.85 15.07
N LYS A 386 17.58 -12.27 15.16
CA LYS A 386 16.35 -12.93 14.72
C LYS A 386 16.34 -13.14 13.20
N ALA A 387 16.85 -12.19 12.43
CA ALA A 387 16.96 -12.28 10.97
C ALA A 387 18.02 -13.31 10.54
N ALA A 388 19.03 -13.60 11.36
CA ALA A 388 20.03 -14.63 11.06
C ALA A 388 19.43 -16.04 10.93
N VAL A 389 18.32 -16.33 11.62
CA VAL A 389 17.63 -17.63 11.54
C VAL A 389 17.10 -17.92 10.13
N PRO A 390 16.21 -17.09 9.53
CA PRO A 390 15.75 -17.31 8.16
C PRO A 390 16.88 -17.19 7.13
N VAL A 391 17.90 -16.36 7.37
CA VAL A 391 19.10 -16.30 6.50
C VAL A 391 19.81 -17.66 6.50
N PHE A 392 20.08 -18.24 7.67
CA PHE A 392 20.75 -19.53 7.77
C PHE A 392 19.93 -20.64 7.08
N ILE A 393 18.62 -20.70 7.32
CA ILE A 393 17.74 -21.66 6.66
C ILE A 393 17.83 -21.53 5.13
N PHE A 394 17.74 -20.30 4.61
CA PHE A 394 17.85 -20.04 3.17
C PHE A 394 19.19 -20.50 2.60
N LEU A 395 20.31 -20.20 3.28
CA LEU A 395 21.64 -20.63 2.85
C LEU A 395 21.80 -22.15 2.84
N GLN A 396 21.16 -22.87 3.78
CA GLN A 396 21.15 -24.35 3.77
C GLN A 396 20.32 -24.89 2.60
N MET A 397 19.20 -24.25 2.27
CA MET A 397 18.40 -24.64 1.11
C MET A 397 19.19 -24.49 -0.20
N CYS A 398 19.98 -23.41 -0.36
CA CYS A 398 20.83 -23.21 -1.54
C CYS A 398 22.02 -24.17 -1.65
N ARG A 399 22.37 -24.92 -0.59
CA ARG A 399 23.52 -25.85 -0.57
C ARG A 399 23.15 -27.30 -0.88
N ASN A 400 21.87 -27.66 -0.74
CA ASN A 400 21.40 -29.03 -0.84
C ASN A 400 20.83 -29.38 -2.24
N GLU A 401 21.00 -28.49 -3.22
CA GLU A 401 20.86 -28.73 -4.66
C GLU A 401 22.23 -28.60 -5.31
#